data_AF-A0A9D6RUC3-F1
#
_entry.id   AF-A0A9D6RUC3-F1
#
_cell.length_a   1.000
_cell.length_b   1.000
_cell.length_c   1.000
_cell.angle_alpha   90.00
_cell.angle_beta   90.00
_cell.angle_gamma   90.00
#
_symmetry.space_group_name_H-M   'P 1'
#
loop_
_entity.id
_entity.type
_entity.pdbx_description
1 polymer ?
#
loop_
_entity_poly.entity_id
_entity_poly.type
_entity_poly.pdbx_seq_one_letter_code
_entity_poly.pdbx_strand_id
1 'polypeptide(L)'
;MGYRTIQNGCQPTGDWIAIVEGDNWVREWPATVSAGWFFPWAGQSRVLHCDWGWYLAELNDAGWRNYWQGEVLRQLRANDGDGVFLDSLSVPNYLGADRFSPALPPLDSAFEGAWTARINNWLTWLQGQAVGEYDLVPNAGAWINNRDSVDYGLADGVMIEGFAIPADASSYPLGDWLLQVNRALGMIQKGRVVIGQTYASGNQERLFALGTYLLIKGQHTFLNIDLGLEPEWWPEYDIPIGVPTESAGADIADLYDGQVYRRSFDNGLVLVNPTSPWDGSGVTHTVDLGGTFCRAQTSGGGEVPASGVPSGSISYQAVTSVTLPPYSAAVLLTCP
;
A
#
# COMPACT_ATOMS: atom_id res chain seq x y z
N MET A 1 -11.46 14.54 -6.79
CA MET A 1 -12.37 15.73 -6.76
C MET A 1 -11.82 16.89 -5.93
N GLY A 2 -10.89 17.72 -6.44
CA GLY A 2 -10.36 18.88 -5.69
C GLY A 2 -9.68 20.02 -6.45
N TYR A 3 -9.03 20.89 -5.69
CA TYR A 3 -8.16 21.99 -6.12
C TYR A 3 -6.70 21.64 -5.82
N ARG A 4 -5.76 22.17 -6.61
CA ARG A 4 -4.32 21.92 -6.41
C ARG A 4 -3.78 22.45 -5.08
N THR A 5 -4.42 23.46 -4.48
CA THR A 5 -3.92 24.11 -3.26
C THR A 5 -5.04 24.51 -2.31
N ILE A 6 -4.71 24.50 -1.01
CA ILE A 6 -5.51 25.08 0.06
C ILE A 6 -4.75 26.24 0.69
N GLN A 7 -5.46 27.34 0.97
CA GLN A 7 -4.91 28.51 1.66
C GLN A 7 -5.83 28.95 2.81
N ASN A 8 -5.30 29.79 3.70
CA ASN A 8 -6.08 30.55 4.69
C ASN A 8 -7.09 29.74 5.52
N GLY A 9 -6.69 28.56 6.02
CA GLY A 9 -7.56 27.74 6.87
C GLY A 9 -8.68 27.06 6.10
N CYS A 10 -8.31 26.20 5.15
CA CYS A 10 -9.24 25.36 4.38
C CYS A 10 -10.06 26.09 3.30
N GLN A 11 -9.49 27.10 2.65
CA GLN A 11 -10.08 27.70 1.46
C GLN A 11 -9.44 27.12 0.19
N PRO A 12 -10.22 26.48 -0.69
CA PRO A 12 -9.69 26.00 -1.95
C PRO A 12 -9.30 27.17 -2.85
N THR A 13 -8.04 27.17 -3.28
CA THR A 13 -7.49 28.20 -4.18
C THR A 13 -6.69 27.54 -5.29
N GLY A 14 -6.47 28.27 -6.38
CA GLY A 14 -5.65 27.81 -7.50
C GLY A 14 -6.44 27.06 -8.57
N ASP A 15 -5.69 26.47 -9.51
CA ASP A 15 -6.26 25.77 -10.65
C ASP A 15 -6.88 24.43 -10.25
N TRP A 16 -7.75 23.95 -11.13
CA TRP A 16 -8.31 22.61 -11.04
C TRP A 16 -7.20 21.55 -11.11
N ILE A 17 -7.44 20.44 -10.43
CA ILE A 17 -6.64 19.23 -10.65
C ILE A 17 -6.76 18.86 -12.14
N ALA A 18 -5.60 18.57 -12.73
CA ALA A 18 -5.49 18.07 -14.08
C ALA A 18 -4.94 16.65 -14.02
N ILE A 19 -5.38 15.83 -14.96
CA ILE A 19 -4.98 14.44 -15.14
C ILE A 19 -4.32 14.29 -16.51
N VAL A 20 -3.49 13.27 -16.66
CA VAL A 20 -2.88 12.91 -17.94
C VAL A 20 -3.80 11.96 -18.68
N GLU A 21 -4.14 12.30 -19.91
CA GLU A 21 -4.92 11.49 -20.83
C GLU A 21 -4.23 11.44 -22.19
N GLY A 22 -3.69 10.26 -22.53
CA GLY A 22 -2.67 10.11 -23.56
C GLY A 22 -1.51 11.07 -23.25
N ASP A 23 -1.21 11.95 -24.20
CA ASP A 23 -0.15 12.95 -24.07
C ASP A 23 -0.65 14.32 -23.55
N ASN A 24 -1.91 14.42 -23.13
CA ASN A 24 -2.54 15.71 -22.80
C ASN A 24 -2.87 15.85 -21.31
N TRP A 25 -2.62 17.04 -20.78
CA TRP A 25 -3.19 17.44 -19.49
C TRP A 25 -4.63 17.90 -19.69
N VAL A 26 -5.59 17.18 -19.13
CA VAL A 26 -7.00 17.53 -19.15
C VAL A 26 -7.50 17.84 -17.76
N ARG A 27 -8.49 18.73 -17.66
CA ARG A 27 -9.14 19.03 -16.38
C ARG A 27 -9.91 17.78 -15.93
N GLU A 28 -9.71 17.35 -14.68
CA GLU A 28 -10.40 16.19 -14.07
C GLU A 28 -11.94 16.40 -13.98
N TRP A 29 -12.38 17.66 -14.05
CA TRP A 29 -13.72 18.10 -13.70
C TRP A 29 -14.51 18.73 -14.83
N PRO A 30 -15.85 18.56 -14.83
CA PRO A 30 -16.70 19.36 -15.69
C PRO A 30 -16.78 20.79 -15.16
N ALA A 31 -17.13 21.72 -16.05
CA ALA A 31 -17.32 23.13 -15.69
C ALA A 31 -18.46 23.31 -14.66
N THR A 32 -19.43 22.40 -14.64
CA THR A 32 -20.57 22.42 -13.72
C THR A 32 -20.69 21.07 -13.04
N VAL A 33 -20.70 21.08 -11.71
CA VAL A 33 -20.83 19.87 -10.86
C VAL A 33 -22.16 19.89 -10.13
N SER A 34 -22.79 18.72 -9.96
CA SER A 34 -24.02 18.61 -9.18
C SER A 34 -23.71 18.73 -7.69
N ALA A 35 -24.57 19.42 -6.94
CA ALA A 35 -24.45 19.49 -5.49
C ALA A 35 -24.65 18.12 -4.82
N GLY A 36 -25.47 17.23 -5.41
CA GLY A 36 -25.73 15.89 -4.88
C GLY A 36 -24.55 14.93 -4.96
N TRP A 37 -23.48 15.27 -5.70
CA TRP A 37 -22.29 14.42 -5.82
C TRP A 37 -21.41 14.43 -4.56
N PHE A 38 -21.70 15.32 -3.61
CA PHE A 38 -20.87 15.52 -2.43
C PHE A 38 -21.57 15.04 -1.18
N PHE A 39 -20.80 14.49 -0.25
CA PHE A 39 -21.32 14.04 1.03
C PHE A 39 -21.69 15.25 1.90
N PRO A 40 -22.96 15.38 2.35
CA PRO A 40 -23.36 16.44 3.26
C PRO A 40 -23.03 16.07 4.71
N TRP A 41 -22.54 17.02 5.49
CA TRP A 41 -22.20 16.82 6.90
C TRP A 41 -22.37 18.09 7.72
N ALA A 42 -22.88 17.97 8.95
CA ALA A 42 -22.98 19.07 9.92
C ALA A 42 -23.62 20.36 9.35
N GLY A 43 -24.65 20.23 8.52
CA GLY A 43 -25.35 21.36 7.90
C GLY A 43 -24.65 21.98 6.67
N GLN A 44 -23.48 21.46 6.29
CA GLN A 44 -22.77 21.83 5.06
C GLN A 44 -23.12 20.86 3.93
N SER A 45 -23.19 21.39 2.71
CA SER A 45 -23.49 20.59 1.51
C SER A 45 -22.28 19.82 0.98
N ARG A 46 -21.07 20.14 1.46
CA ARG A 46 -19.82 19.47 1.09
C ARG A 46 -18.87 19.45 2.28
N VAL A 47 -17.99 18.46 2.30
CA VAL A 47 -16.90 18.33 3.26
C VAL A 47 -15.57 18.34 2.53
N LEU A 48 -14.69 19.27 2.88
CA LEU A 48 -13.40 19.48 2.23
C LEU A 48 -12.26 18.93 3.09
N HIS A 49 -11.34 18.16 2.51
CA HIS A 49 -10.07 17.82 3.14
C HIS A 49 -9.12 19.02 3.03
N CYS A 50 -8.68 19.55 4.17
CA CYS A 50 -7.96 20.82 4.26
C CYS A 50 -6.47 20.70 3.95
N ASP A 51 -5.87 19.51 4.07
CA ASP A 51 -4.46 19.33 3.71
C ASP A 51 -4.26 19.13 2.19
N TRP A 52 -5.28 18.61 1.49
CA TRP A 52 -5.14 18.13 0.11
C TRP A 52 -6.15 18.73 -0.87
N GLY A 53 -7.14 19.48 -0.39
CA GLY A 53 -8.02 20.29 -1.22
C GLY A 53 -9.07 19.55 -2.04
N TRP A 54 -9.43 18.32 -1.65
CA TRP A 54 -10.48 17.54 -2.28
C TRP A 54 -11.71 17.36 -1.40
N TYR A 55 -12.87 17.24 -2.04
CA TYR A 55 -14.15 17.06 -1.36
C TYR A 55 -14.53 15.59 -1.27
N LEU A 56 -15.21 15.22 -0.17
CA LEU A 56 -15.84 13.92 -0.03
C LEU A 56 -17.00 13.75 -1.01
N ALA A 57 -16.92 12.70 -1.81
CA ALA A 57 -17.97 12.31 -2.73
C ALA A 57 -19.07 11.50 -2.01
N GLU A 58 -20.32 11.67 -2.44
CA GLU A 58 -21.43 10.81 -2.00
C GLU A 58 -21.47 9.55 -2.87
N LEU A 59 -20.90 8.47 -2.34
CA LEU A 59 -20.70 7.21 -3.07
C LEU A 59 -21.99 6.50 -3.48
N ASN A 60 -23.14 6.88 -2.93
CA ASN A 60 -24.44 6.33 -3.31
C ASN A 60 -25.21 7.23 -4.30
N ASP A 61 -24.69 8.41 -4.66
CA ASP A 61 -25.34 9.25 -5.66
C ASP A 61 -25.16 8.65 -7.06
N ALA A 62 -26.27 8.41 -7.76
CA ALA A 62 -26.25 7.80 -9.09
C ALA A 62 -25.60 8.70 -10.15
N GLY A 63 -25.73 10.02 -10.01
CA GLY A 63 -25.09 10.97 -10.91
C GLY A 63 -23.58 10.95 -10.77
N TRP A 64 -23.08 10.91 -9.53
CA TRP A 64 -21.66 10.78 -9.21
C TRP A 64 -21.09 9.47 -9.76
N ARG A 65 -21.75 8.35 -9.48
CA ARG A 65 -21.34 7.02 -9.98
C ARG A 65 -21.23 6.98 -11.50
N ASN A 66 -22.23 7.50 -12.20
CA ASN A 66 -22.23 7.53 -13.67
C ASN A 66 -21.13 8.44 -14.23
N TYR A 67 -20.94 9.62 -13.63
CA TYR A 67 -19.88 10.53 -14.03
C TYR A 67 -18.49 9.90 -13.83
N TRP A 68 -18.21 9.43 -12.61
CA TRP A 68 -16.92 8.87 -12.23
C TRP A 68 -16.55 7.68 -13.12
N GLN A 69 -17.47 6.72 -13.31
CA GLN A 69 -17.23 5.59 -14.20
C GLN A 69 -16.94 6.06 -15.63
N GLY A 70 -17.72 7.01 -16.15
CA GLY A 70 -17.54 7.53 -17.50
C GLY A 70 -16.14 8.09 -17.70
N GLU A 71 -15.65 8.87 -16.73
CA GLU A 71 -14.31 9.44 -16.75
C GLU A 71 -13.21 8.40 -16.63
N VAL A 72 -13.36 7.39 -15.78
CA VAL A 72 -12.39 6.31 -15.64
C VAL A 72 -12.30 5.50 -16.93
N LEU A 73 -13.44 5.09 -17.50
CA LEU A 73 -13.48 4.35 -18.76
C LEU A 73 -12.86 5.15 -19.93
N ARG A 74 -13.06 6.46 -19.93
CA ARG A 74 -12.45 7.37 -20.92
C ARG A 74 -10.93 7.38 -20.78
N GLN A 75 -10.42 7.53 -19.56
CA GLN A 75 -8.97 7.52 -19.26
C GLN A 75 -8.32 6.16 -19.53
N LEU A 76 -8.95 5.06 -19.12
CA LEU A 76 -8.47 3.70 -19.38
C LEU A 76 -8.27 3.47 -20.88
N ARG A 77 -9.24 3.85 -21.71
CA ARG A 77 -9.12 3.73 -23.17
C ARG A 77 -8.07 4.66 -23.79
N ALA A 78 -7.92 5.86 -23.25
CA ALA A 78 -6.97 6.85 -23.80
C ALA A 78 -5.51 6.56 -23.43
N ASN A 79 -5.30 5.87 -22.31
CA ASN A 79 -3.99 5.52 -21.77
C ASN A 79 -3.63 4.03 -21.98
N ASP A 80 -4.44 3.27 -22.72
CA ASP A 80 -4.32 1.81 -22.86
C ASP A 80 -4.15 1.09 -21.50
N GLY A 81 -4.92 1.53 -20.49
CA GLY A 81 -4.84 1.02 -19.12
C GLY A 81 -5.65 -0.26 -18.90
N ASP A 82 -5.08 -1.20 -18.14
CA ASP A 82 -5.71 -2.49 -17.81
C ASP A 82 -6.52 -2.45 -16.49
N GLY A 83 -6.39 -1.37 -15.72
CA GLY A 83 -6.99 -1.27 -14.40
C GLY A 83 -6.99 0.15 -13.83
N VAL A 84 -7.78 0.34 -12.77
CA VAL A 84 -7.87 1.60 -12.04
C VAL A 84 -7.39 1.43 -10.61
N PHE A 85 -6.45 2.29 -10.23
CA PHE A 85 -6.07 2.48 -8.84
C PHE A 85 -7.05 3.43 -8.15
N LEU A 86 -7.71 2.98 -7.08
CA LEU A 86 -8.78 3.73 -6.42
C LEU A 86 -8.25 4.40 -5.14
N ASP A 87 -7.84 5.65 -5.26
CA ASP A 87 -7.47 6.51 -4.12
C ASP A 87 -8.37 7.76 -4.04
N SER A 88 -8.73 8.26 -2.85
CA SER A 88 -8.52 7.72 -1.51
C SER A 88 -9.75 6.94 -1.03
N LEU A 89 -9.90 5.68 -1.45
CA LEU A 89 -11.05 4.83 -1.12
C LEU A 89 -10.93 4.24 0.30
N SER A 90 -11.02 5.10 1.31
CA SER A 90 -10.99 4.71 2.72
C SER A 90 -12.14 5.36 3.50
N VAL A 91 -12.34 4.91 4.74
CA VAL A 91 -13.20 5.65 5.67
C VAL A 91 -12.52 7.00 5.98
N PRO A 92 -13.16 8.16 5.70
CA PRO A 92 -12.50 9.46 5.70
C PRO A 92 -11.79 9.81 7.02
N ASN A 93 -12.35 9.36 8.16
CA ASN A 93 -11.81 9.64 9.48
C ASN A 93 -10.38 9.09 9.67
N TYR A 94 -9.98 8.11 8.84
CA TYR A 94 -8.63 7.53 8.89
C TYR A 94 -7.57 8.49 8.32
N LEU A 95 -8.00 9.48 7.52
CA LEU A 95 -7.15 10.53 6.94
C LEU A 95 -7.01 11.75 7.87
N GLY A 96 -7.46 11.63 9.12
CA GLY A 96 -7.48 12.71 10.11
C GLY A 96 -8.81 13.43 10.10
N ALA A 97 -9.70 13.06 11.01
CA ALA A 97 -11.06 13.62 11.07
C ALA A 97 -11.10 15.15 11.27
N ASP A 98 -10.10 15.70 11.96
CA ASP A 98 -9.90 17.14 12.18
C ASP A 98 -9.32 17.87 10.95
N ARG A 99 -8.85 17.13 9.94
CA ARG A 99 -8.38 17.66 8.67
C ARG A 99 -9.50 17.96 7.69
N PHE A 100 -10.73 17.64 8.05
CA PHE A 100 -11.90 17.98 7.24
C PHE A 100 -12.56 19.27 7.73
N SER A 101 -13.20 19.99 6.80
CA SER A 101 -14.05 21.14 7.09
C SER A 101 -15.44 20.93 6.46
N PRO A 102 -16.51 20.79 7.26
CA PRO A 102 -16.49 20.68 8.73
C PRO A 102 -15.81 19.38 9.20
N ALA A 103 -15.24 19.41 10.42
CA ALA A 103 -14.55 18.26 10.99
C ALA A 103 -15.48 17.04 11.10
N LEU A 104 -14.93 15.87 10.81
CA LEU A 104 -15.57 14.58 10.99
C LEU A 104 -15.39 14.12 12.45
N PRO A 105 -16.19 13.14 12.92
CA PRO A 105 -15.96 12.59 14.25
C PRO A 105 -14.61 11.85 14.31
N PRO A 106 -13.74 12.08 15.32
CA PRO A 106 -12.43 11.43 15.40
C PRO A 106 -12.49 9.90 15.43
N LEU A 107 -13.45 9.36 16.19
CA LEU A 107 -13.75 7.94 16.32
C LEU A 107 -15.26 7.79 16.54
N ASP A 108 -15.94 7.16 15.59
CA ASP A 108 -17.39 6.92 15.63
C ASP A 108 -17.71 5.67 14.80
N SER A 109 -17.98 4.57 15.50
CA SER A 109 -18.24 3.27 14.86
C SER A 109 -19.51 3.26 14.01
N ALA A 110 -20.50 4.11 14.31
CA ALA A 110 -21.72 4.20 13.51
C ALA A 110 -21.44 4.92 12.20
N PHE A 111 -20.69 6.04 12.25
CA PHE A 111 -20.23 6.74 11.05
C PHE A 111 -19.33 5.85 10.20
N GLU A 112 -18.34 5.21 10.81
CA GLU A 112 -17.37 4.36 10.12
C GLU A 112 -18.02 3.11 9.51
N GLY A 113 -18.94 2.46 10.22
CA GLY A 113 -19.72 1.34 9.69
C GLY A 113 -20.63 1.75 8.53
N ALA A 114 -21.27 2.93 8.62
CA ALA A 114 -22.07 3.46 7.53
C ALA A 114 -21.20 3.77 6.29
N TRP A 115 -20.00 4.33 6.48
CA TRP A 115 -19.08 4.61 5.36
C TRP A 115 -18.49 3.33 4.77
N THR A 116 -18.14 2.36 5.59
CA THR A 116 -17.73 1.02 5.16
C THR A 116 -18.79 0.40 4.25
N ALA A 117 -20.07 0.44 4.64
CA ALA A 117 -21.16 -0.04 3.81
C ALA A 117 -21.28 0.73 2.48
N ARG A 118 -21.00 2.03 2.46
CA ARG A 118 -20.95 2.83 1.22
C ARG A 118 -19.84 2.37 0.28
N ILE A 119 -18.64 2.12 0.81
CA ILE A 119 -17.51 1.60 0.03
C ILE A 119 -17.84 0.22 -0.53
N ASN A 120 -18.33 -0.71 0.30
CA ASN A 120 -18.68 -2.06 -0.14
C ASN A 120 -19.78 -2.05 -1.22
N ASN A 121 -20.80 -1.19 -1.05
CA ASN A 121 -21.85 -1.01 -2.06
C ASN A 121 -21.32 -0.39 -3.36
N TRP A 122 -20.31 0.48 -3.27
CA TRP A 122 -19.68 1.06 -4.45
C TRP A 122 -18.83 0.02 -5.19
N LEU A 123 -17.95 -0.70 -4.50
CA LEU A 123 -17.15 -1.78 -5.10
C LEU A 123 -18.05 -2.84 -5.75
N THR A 124 -19.09 -3.29 -5.05
CA THR A 124 -20.08 -4.22 -5.61
C THR A 124 -20.77 -3.66 -6.85
N TRP A 125 -21.11 -2.36 -6.84
CA TRP A 125 -21.73 -1.72 -7.99
C TRP A 125 -20.77 -1.66 -9.18
N LEU A 126 -19.52 -1.26 -8.97
CA LEU A 126 -18.48 -1.14 -10.01
C LEU A 126 -18.27 -2.46 -10.75
N GLN A 127 -18.20 -3.57 -10.00
CA GLN A 127 -18.10 -4.93 -10.57
C GLN A 127 -19.26 -5.29 -11.50
N GLY A 128 -20.44 -4.67 -11.34
CA GLY A 128 -21.60 -4.87 -12.20
C GLY A 128 -21.70 -3.89 -13.39
N GLN A 129 -20.71 -3.03 -13.59
CA GLN A 129 -20.69 -2.05 -14.68
C GLN A 129 -19.54 -2.30 -15.65
N ALA A 130 -19.48 -1.52 -16.74
CA ALA A 130 -18.43 -1.64 -17.76
C ALA A 130 -17.01 -1.41 -17.21
N VAL A 131 -16.84 -0.60 -16.16
CA VAL A 131 -15.51 -0.45 -15.52
C VAL A 131 -15.06 -1.73 -14.78
N GLY A 132 -15.99 -2.62 -14.40
CA GLY A 132 -15.67 -3.93 -13.83
C GLY A 132 -15.10 -4.94 -14.83
N GLU A 133 -14.97 -4.58 -16.11
CA GLU A 133 -14.18 -5.36 -17.09
C GLU A 133 -12.66 -5.13 -16.94
N TYR A 134 -12.26 -4.18 -16.11
CA TYR A 134 -10.86 -3.81 -15.81
C TYR A 134 -10.52 -4.13 -14.36
N ASP A 135 -9.22 -4.24 -14.03
CA ASP A 135 -8.79 -4.52 -12.67
C ASP A 135 -9.10 -3.34 -11.73
N LEU A 136 -9.82 -3.60 -10.64
CA LEU A 136 -10.09 -2.61 -9.59
C LEU A 136 -9.12 -2.82 -8.42
N VAL A 137 -8.24 -1.85 -8.16
CA VAL A 137 -7.22 -1.93 -7.09
C VAL A 137 -7.33 -0.73 -6.14
N PRO A 138 -8.09 -0.84 -5.04
CA PRO A 138 -8.16 0.20 -4.02
C PRO A 138 -6.91 0.29 -3.13
N ASN A 139 -6.63 1.50 -2.66
CA ASN A 139 -5.72 1.75 -1.54
C ASN A 139 -6.43 1.43 -0.21
N ALA A 140 -5.93 0.43 0.52
CA ALA A 140 -6.46 0.04 1.83
C ALA A 140 -5.78 0.77 3.01
N GLY A 141 -4.91 1.74 2.72
CA GLY A 141 -4.05 2.37 3.70
C GLY A 141 -3.11 1.35 4.36
N ALA A 142 -2.69 1.64 5.59
CA ALA A 142 -1.83 0.74 6.36
C ALA A 142 -2.47 -0.61 6.70
N TRP A 143 -3.81 -0.67 6.79
CA TRP A 143 -4.53 -1.91 7.06
C TRP A 143 -4.06 -2.69 8.31
N ILE A 144 -3.56 -1.96 9.31
CA ILE A 144 -2.93 -2.48 10.54
C ILE A 144 -3.85 -2.56 11.77
N ASN A 145 -5.12 -2.19 11.67
CA ASN A 145 -6.04 -2.19 12.82
C ASN A 145 -7.42 -2.74 12.46
N ASN A 146 -8.20 -3.08 13.49
CA ASN A 146 -9.55 -3.63 13.33
C ASN A 146 -10.65 -2.57 13.10
N ARG A 147 -10.28 -1.31 12.89
CA ARG A 147 -11.23 -0.22 12.63
C ARG A 147 -11.75 -0.30 11.19
N ASP A 148 -10.85 -0.58 10.24
CA ASP A 148 -11.23 -0.81 8.85
C ASP A 148 -11.90 -2.18 8.70
N SER A 149 -13.15 -2.17 8.24
CA SER A 149 -13.98 -3.35 7.97
C SER A 149 -14.48 -3.40 6.52
N VAL A 150 -13.87 -2.63 5.62
CA VAL A 150 -14.13 -2.70 4.18
C VAL A 150 -13.81 -4.10 3.66
N ASP A 151 -14.72 -4.64 2.84
CA ASP A 151 -14.50 -5.92 2.18
C ASP A 151 -13.78 -5.70 0.86
N TYR A 152 -12.45 -5.60 0.91
CA TYR A 152 -11.62 -5.51 -0.28
C TYR A 152 -11.65 -6.79 -1.15
N GLY A 153 -12.29 -7.88 -0.70
CA GLY A 153 -12.55 -9.06 -1.53
C GLY A 153 -13.51 -8.79 -2.70
N LEU A 154 -14.22 -7.67 -2.66
CA LEU A 154 -15.08 -7.14 -3.73
C LEU A 154 -14.28 -6.46 -4.88
N ALA A 155 -12.97 -6.30 -4.71
CA ALA A 155 -12.05 -5.77 -5.71
C ALA A 155 -11.14 -6.88 -6.27
N ASP A 156 -10.36 -6.57 -7.31
CA ASP A 156 -9.46 -7.52 -7.97
C ASP A 156 -8.08 -7.55 -7.32
N GLY A 157 -7.77 -6.51 -6.55
CA GLY A 157 -6.59 -6.43 -5.70
C GLY A 157 -6.72 -5.42 -4.59
N VAL A 158 -5.57 -5.11 -3.99
CA VAL A 158 -5.40 -4.07 -2.97
C VAL A 158 -3.97 -3.56 -3.02
N MET A 159 -3.81 -2.25 -2.81
CA MET A 159 -2.55 -1.66 -2.39
C MET A 159 -2.59 -1.42 -0.88
N ILE A 160 -1.50 -1.79 -0.20
CA ILE A 160 -1.30 -1.57 1.23
C ILE A 160 -0.24 -0.48 1.40
N GLU A 161 -0.65 0.70 1.85
CA GLU A 161 0.20 1.87 2.02
C GLU A 161 0.91 1.84 3.38
N GLY A 162 2.23 1.92 3.41
CA GLY A 162 3.00 1.60 4.62
C GLY A 162 3.09 0.10 4.87
N PHE A 163 3.13 -0.72 3.82
CA PHE A 163 3.36 -2.15 3.93
C PHE A 163 4.66 -2.45 4.68
N ALA A 164 4.60 -3.37 5.65
CA ALA A 164 5.64 -3.74 6.61
C ALA A 164 6.07 -2.61 7.57
N ILE A 165 6.29 -1.40 7.05
CA ILE A 165 6.74 -0.24 7.81
C ILE A 165 6.23 1.07 7.15
N PRO A 166 5.75 2.06 7.91
CA PRO A 166 5.22 3.30 7.36
C PRO A 166 6.29 4.35 7.05
N ALA A 167 7.48 4.25 7.66
CA ALA A 167 8.60 5.17 7.47
C ALA A 167 9.87 4.61 8.13
N ASP A 168 11.03 5.19 7.83
CA ASP A 168 12.28 4.88 8.53
C ASP A 168 12.15 4.97 10.06
N ALA A 169 12.81 4.06 10.77
CA ALA A 169 12.75 3.90 12.22
C ALA A 169 11.34 3.78 12.85
N SER A 170 10.30 3.50 12.04
CA SER A 170 8.90 3.56 12.47
C SER A 170 8.19 2.21 12.46
N SER A 171 8.84 1.14 12.94
CA SER A 171 8.26 -0.20 12.94
C SER A 171 6.91 -0.29 13.64
N TYR A 172 5.95 -1.01 13.05
CA TYR A 172 4.68 -1.29 13.69
C TYR A 172 4.85 -2.09 14.98
N PRO A 173 3.93 -1.96 15.95
CA PRO A 173 3.75 -2.97 16.98
C PRO A 173 3.61 -4.36 16.35
N LEU A 174 4.11 -5.41 17.02
CA LEU A 174 4.12 -6.76 16.45
C LEU A 174 2.71 -7.24 16.04
N GLY A 175 1.70 -6.95 16.86
CA GLY A 175 0.31 -7.32 16.56
C GLY A 175 -0.25 -6.65 15.30
N ASP A 176 0.17 -5.42 15.03
CA ASP A 176 -0.25 -4.63 13.86
C ASP A 176 0.41 -5.16 12.58
N TRP A 177 1.69 -5.51 12.66
CA TRP A 177 2.41 -6.19 11.57
C TRP A 177 1.76 -7.55 11.25
N LEU A 178 1.47 -8.37 12.28
CA LEU A 178 0.80 -9.67 12.10
C LEU A 178 -0.56 -9.51 11.42
N LEU A 179 -1.35 -8.52 11.83
CA LEU A 179 -2.66 -8.25 11.25
C LEU A 179 -2.54 -7.85 9.77
N GLN A 180 -1.63 -6.94 9.43
CA GLN A 180 -1.42 -6.49 8.04
C GLN A 180 -1.00 -7.65 7.13
N VAL A 181 -0.02 -8.44 7.58
CA VAL A 181 0.54 -9.55 6.81
C VAL A 181 -0.50 -10.67 6.62
N ASN A 182 -1.29 -10.99 7.65
CA ASN A 182 -2.37 -11.99 7.52
C ASN A 182 -3.52 -11.53 6.62
N ARG A 183 -3.84 -10.23 6.62
CA ARG A 183 -4.82 -9.66 5.68
C ARG A 183 -4.33 -9.75 4.23
N ALA A 184 -3.05 -9.44 3.99
CA ALA A 184 -2.42 -9.61 2.69
C ALA A 184 -2.45 -11.08 2.23
N LEU A 185 -2.10 -12.04 3.11
CA LEU A 185 -2.19 -13.47 2.81
C LEU A 185 -3.62 -13.89 2.45
N GLY A 186 -4.63 -13.39 3.15
CA GLY A 186 -6.03 -13.65 2.84
C GLY A 186 -6.45 -13.21 1.43
N MET A 187 -5.85 -12.14 0.90
CA MET A 187 -6.07 -11.69 -0.49
C MET A 187 -5.30 -12.58 -1.49
N ILE A 188 -4.05 -12.90 -1.16
CA ILE A 188 -3.17 -13.75 -2.00
C ILE A 188 -3.79 -15.14 -2.19
N GLN A 189 -4.37 -15.72 -1.13
CA GLN A 189 -5.04 -17.03 -1.21
C GLN A 189 -6.28 -17.03 -2.09
N LYS A 190 -6.94 -15.88 -2.24
CA LYS A 190 -8.06 -15.69 -3.16
C LYS A 190 -7.59 -15.40 -4.60
N GLY A 191 -6.28 -15.43 -4.86
CA GLY A 191 -5.70 -15.11 -6.16
C GLY A 191 -5.77 -13.64 -6.53
N ARG A 192 -5.97 -12.75 -5.54
CA ARG A 192 -6.08 -11.30 -5.76
C ARG A 192 -4.70 -10.65 -5.85
N VAL A 193 -4.63 -9.52 -6.54
CA VAL A 193 -3.41 -8.70 -6.62
C VAL A 193 -3.15 -8.05 -5.26
N VAL A 194 -1.89 -8.08 -4.80
CA VAL A 194 -1.44 -7.34 -3.61
C VAL A 194 -0.22 -6.51 -3.96
N ILE A 195 -0.32 -5.20 -3.78
CA ILE A 195 0.79 -4.26 -3.95
C ILE A 195 1.14 -3.73 -2.56
N GLY A 196 2.29 -4.12 -2.02
CA GLY A 196 2.80 -3.52 -0.78
C GLY A 196 3.61 -2.28 -1.12
N GLN A 197 3.21 -1.09 -0.67
CA GLN A 197 4.00 0.13 -0.81
C GLN A 197 4.57 0.55 0.54
N THR A 198 5.86 0.85 0.62
CA THR A 198 6.55 1.30 1.83
C THR A 198 7.34 2.58 1.59
N TYR A 199 7.51 3.40 2.63
CA TYR A 199 8.31 4.63 2.59
C TYR A 199 9.65 4.44 3.31
N ALA A 200 10.49 3.54 2.79
CA ALA A 200 11.74 3.14 3.42
C ALA A 200 12.95 3.67 2.63
N SER A 201 13.78 4.49 3.28
CA SER A 201 15.02 5.02 2.68
C SER A 201 16.27 4.36 3.26
N GLY A 202 16.20 3.85 4.50
CA GLY A 202 17.29 3.15 5.16
C GLY A 202 17.50 1.73 4.64
N ASN A 203 18.77 1.27 4.58
CA ASN A 203 19.09 -0.08 4.10
C ASN A 203 18.41 -1.18 4.95
N GLN A 204 18.29 -0.98 6.27
CA GLN A 204 17.63 -1.96 7.14
C GLN A 204 16.13 -2.02 6.84
N GLU A 205 15.49 -0.87 6.72
CA GLU A 205 14.05 -0.74 6.49
C GLU A 205 13.64 -1.25 5.11
N ARG A 206 14.41 -0.94 4.07
CA ARG A 206 14.19 -1.50 2.73
C ARG A 206 14.32 -3.02 2.73
N LEU A 207 15.35 -3.56 3.40
CA LEU A 207 15.53 -5.00 3.48
C LEU A 207 14.44 -5.67 4.35
N PHE A 208 13.94 -4.99 5.38
CA PHE A 208 12.82 -5.46 6.20
C PHE A 208 11.50 -5.51 5.41
N ALA A 209 11.22 -4.48 4.60
CA ALA A 209 10.07 -4.47 3.72
C ALA A 209 10.17 -5.55 2.63
N LEU A 210 11.34 -5.69 1.99
CA LEU A 210 11.61 -6.78 1.06
C LEU A 210 11.44 -8.14 1.75
N GLY A 211 11.99 -8.30 2.94
CA GLY A 211 11.88 -9.54 3.71
C GLY A 211 10.44 -9.93 3.99
N THR A 212 9.64 -8.96 4.47
CA THR A 212 8.20 -9.14 4.73
C THR A 212 7.44 -9.48 3.44
N TYR A 213 7.74 -8.80 2.34
CA TYR A 213 7.19 -9.13 1.02
C TYR A 213 7.52 -10.57 0.61
N LEU A 214 8.78 -11.00 0.77
CA LEU A 214 9.21 -12.35 0.41
C LEU A 214 8.52 -13.42 1.25
N LEU A 215 8.22 -13.17 2.53
CA LEU A 215 7.40 -14.09 3.33
C LEU A 215 6.04 -14.33 2.71
N ILE A 216 5.36 -13.29 2.20
CA ILE A 216 4.02 -13.43 1.62
C ILE A 216 4.00 -13.66 0.11
N LYS A 217 5.14 -13.55 -0.58
CA LYS A 217 5.22 -13.58 -2.06
C LYS A 217 4.33 -14.67 -2.66
N GLY A 218 3.41 -14.23 -3.51
CA GLY A 218 2.48 -15.05 -4.28
C GLY A 218 2.66 -14.81 -5.78
N GLN A 219 1.68 -15.25 -6.58
CA GLN A 219 1.71 -15.08 -8.04
C GLN A 219 1.50 -13.62 -8.46
N HIS A 220 0.65 -12.89 -7.73
CA HIS A 220 0.23 -11.52 -8.07
C HIS A 220 0.60 -10.54 -6.95
N THR A 221 1.82 -10.66 -6.42
CA THR A 221 2.31 -9.80 -5.34
C THR A 221 3.45 -8.92 -5.82
N PHE A 222 3.36 -7.63 -5.54
CA PHE A 222 4.34 -6.62 -5.91
C PHE A 222 4.78 -5.82 -4.68
N LEU A 223 6.01 -5.31 -4.70
CA LEU A 223 6.56 -4.42 -3.69
C LEU A 223 6.97 -3.13 -4.38
N ASN A 224 6.54 -2.00 -3.82
CA ASN A 224 7.00 -0.67 -4.17
C ASN A 224 7.66 -0.04 -2.94
N ILE A 225 8.93 0.33 -3.06
CA ILE A 225 9.64 1.17 -2.09
C ILE A 225 9.66 2.57 -2.69
N ASP A 226 9.01 3.51 -2.01
CA ASP A 226 8.66 4.83 -2.53
C ASP A 226 9.31 5.95 -1.69
N LEU A 227 9.99 6.90 -2.35
CA LEU A 227 10.47 8.13 -1.72
C LEU A 227 9.88 9.40 -2.35
N GLY A 228 9.28 9.30 -3.54
CA GLY A 228 8.72 10.44 -4.23
C GLY A 228 8.00 10.09 -5.54
N LEU A 229 7.92 11.07 -6.43
CA LEU A 229 7.17 10.95 -7.70
C LEU A 229 8.05 10.57 -8.89
N GLU A 230 9.37 10.60 -8.72
CA GLU A 230 10.31 10.26 -9.78
C GLU A 230 10.41 8.74 -9.93
N PRO A 231 10.80 8.21 -11.11
CA PRO A 231 11.07 6.79 -11.25
C PRO A 231 12.20 6.36 -10.31
N GLU A 232 11.99 5.28 -9.54
CA GLU A 232 12.96 4.77 -8.58
C GLU A 232 13.36 3.32 -8.88
N TRP A 233 14.60 2.96 -8.56
CA TRP A 233 15.08 1.58 -8.63
C TRP A 233 15.98 1.24 -7.44
N TRP A 234 15.68 0.10 -6.82
CA TRP A 234 16.33 -0.35 -5.59
C TRP A 234 17.11 -1.64 -5.85
N PRO A 235 18.37 -1.76 -5.39
CA PRO A 235 19.14 -2.99 -5.54
C PRO A 235 18.48 -4.20 -4.87
N GLU A 236 17.58 -3.98 -3.90
CA GLU A 236 16.72 -5.00 -3.31
C GLU A 236 15.92 -5.80 -4.35
N TYR A 237 15.50 -5.17 -5.46
CA TYR A 237 14.73 -5.82 -6.52
C TYR A 237 15.56 -6.80 -7.36
N ASP A 238 16.88 -6.60 -7.38
CA ASP A 238 17.82 -7.39 -8.19
C ASP A 238 18.40 -8.59 -7.44
N ILE A 239 18.00 -8.84 -6.18
CA ILE A 239 18.49 -9.99 -5.41
C ILE A 239 17.91 -11.28 -6.03
N PRO A 240 18.75 -12.19 -6.56
CA PRO A 240 18.29 -13.35 -7.33
C PRO A 240 17.90 -14.51 -6.40
N ILE A 241 17.00 -14.28 -5.43
CA ILE A 241 16.55 -15.32 -4.49
C ILE A 241 15.67 -16.39 -5.15
N GLY A 242 15.05 -16.06 -6.29
CA GLY A 242 14.27 -16.97 -7.11
C GLY A 242 12.82 -17.16 -6.63
N VAL A 243 12.28 -18.38 -6.74
CA VAL A 243 10.87 -18.68 -6.44
C VAL A 243 10.70 -19.38 -5.09
N PRO A 244 9.62 -19.11 -4.35
CA PRO A 244 9.40 -19.78 -3.07
C PRO A 244 9.19 -21.28 -3.29
N THR A 245 9.87 -22.11 -2.50
CA THR A 245 9.77 -23.58 -2.52
C THR A 245 8.78 -24.11 -1.50
N GLU A 246 8.27 -23.25 -0.63
CA GLU A 246 7.22 -23.56 0.33
C GLU A 246 6.06 -22.54 0.28
N SER A 247 4.88 -23.01 0.69
CA SER A 247 3.70 -22.17 0.84
C SER A 247 3.91 -21.13 1.94
N ALA A 248 3.34 -19.94 1.78
CA ALA A 248 3.30 -18.95 2.86
C ALA A 248 2.30 -19.33 3.98
N GLY A 249 1.49 -20.38 3.76
CA GLY A 249 0.44 -20.78 4.70
C GLY A 249 -0.84 -19.94 4.55
N ALA A 250 -1.72 -20.08 5.54
CA ALA A 250 -2.92 -19.24 5.71
C ALA A 250 -2.79 -18.20 6.80
N ASP A 251 -1.83 -18.41 7.69
CA ASP A 251 -1.43 -17.48 8.72
C ASP A 251 0.08 -17.35 8.67
N ILE A 252 0.61 -16.16 8.83
CA ILE A 252 2.04 -15.89 8.87
C ILE A 252 2.72 -16.69 9.98
N ALA A 253 1.99 -17.07 11.04
CA ALA A 253 2.45 -17.98 12.07
C ALA A 253 2.92 -19.34 11.52
N ASP A 254 2.44 -19.78 10.35
CA ASP A 254 2.89 -21.00 9.67
C ASP A 254 4.38 -20.93 9.27
N LEU A 255 4.93 -19.73 9.12
CA LEU A 255 6.33 -19.47 8.80
C LEU A 255 7.20 -19.16 10.03
N TYR A 256 6.64 -19.17 11.24
CA TYR A 256 7.39 -18.88 12.45
C TYR A 256 8.15 -20.12 12.96
N ASP A 257 9.47 -20.02 13.09
CA ASP A 257 10.33 -21.14 13.51
C ASP A 257 10.58 -21.22 15.02
N GLY A 258 9.93 -20.35 15.80
CA GLY A 258 10.14 -20.19 17.24
C GLY A 258 11.10 -19.04 17.60
N GLN A 259 11.75 -18.42 16.62
CA GLN A 259 12.60 -17.24 16.80
C GLN A 259 12.25 -16.15 15.80
N VAL A 260 12.24 -16.48 14.52
CA VAL A 260 12.00 -15.56 13.40
C VAL A 260 11.02 -16.16 12.41
N TYR A 261 10.53 -15.34 11.49
CA TYR A 261 9.75 -15.82 10.35
C TYR A 261 10.71 -16.21 9.24
N ARG A 262 10.52 -17.39 8.66
CA ARG A 262 11.41 -17.98 7.66
C ARG A 262 10.61 -18.44 6.46
N ARG A 263 11.13 -18.17 5.25
CA ARG A 263 10.62 -18.78 4.03
C ARG A 263 11.74 -19.19 3.08
N SER A 264 11.62 -20.39 2.53
CA SER A 264 12.58 -21.04 1.65
C SER A 264 12.27 -20.76 0.20
N PHE A 265 13.34 -20.60 -0.58
CA PHE A 265 13.33 -20.32 -2.01
C PHE A 265 14.30 -21.28 -2.71
N ASP A 266 14.20 -21.39 -4.02
CA ASP A 266 15.05 -22.30 -4.81
C ASP A 266 16.54 -21.90 -4.79
N ASN A 267 16.86 -20.61 -4.63
CA ASN A 267 18.23 -20.12 -4.50
C ASN A 267 18.57 -19.59 -3.09
N GLY A 268 17.80 -19.92 -2.06
CA GLY A 268 18.08 -19.40 -0.72
C GLY A 268 16.93 -19.44 0.27
N LEU A 269 16.96 -18.51 1.22
CA LEU A 269 15.89 -18.30 2.18
C LEU A 269 15.86 -16.85 2.66
N VAL A 270 14.71 -16.44 3.19
CA VAL A 270 14.52 -15.16 3.87
C VAL A 270 14.25 -15.39 5.35
N LEU A 271 14.80 -14.52 6.20
CA LEU A 271 14.53 -14.46 7.63
C LEU A 271 14.04 -13.06 7.99
N VAL A 272 13.00 -12.95 8.81
CA VAL A 272 12.42 -11.67 9.23
C VAL A 272 12.17 -11.68 10.73
N ASN A 273 12.63 -10.62 11.40
CA ASN A 273 12.31 -10.30 12.78
C ASN A 273 11.41 -9.05 12.81
N PRO A 274 10.07 -9.21 12.93
CA PRO A 274 9.13 -8.10 12.96
C PRO A 274 8.89 -7.54 14.36
N THR A 275 9.65 -7.98 15.38
CA THR A 275 9.53 -7.40 16.71
C THR A 275 9.85 -5.90 16.67
N SER A 276 9.23 -5.14 17.58
CA SER A 276 9.37 -3.69 17.63
C SER A 276 10.11 -3.27 18.89
N PRO A 277 11.11 -2.38 18.80
CA PRO A 277 11.81 -1.87 19.98
C PRO A 277 10.91 -0.94 20.81
N TRP A 278 9.72 -0.58 20.33
CA TRP A 278 8.86 0.45 20.90
C TRP A 278 7.66 -0.09 21.69
N ASP A 279 7.31 -1.38 21.53
CA ASP A 279 6.11 -1.99 22.14
C ASP A 279 6.45 -3.05 23.22
N GLY A 280 7.72 -3.19 23.58
CA GLY A 280 8.21 -4.18 24.54
C GLY A 280 8.37 -5.60 23.96
N SER A 281 8.05 -5.82 22.69
CA SER A 281 8.33 -7.09 21.99
C SER A 281 9.75 -7.22 21.46
N GLY A 282 10.49 -6.10 21.38
CA GLY A 282 11.80 -6.00 20.75
C GLY A 282 12.82 -6.98 21.31
N VAL A 283 13.18 -7.98 20.50
CA VAL A 283 14.20 -8.97 20.81
C VAL A 283 15.14 -9.10 19.61
N THR A 284 16.44 -9.13 19.88
CA THR A 284 17.44 -9.48 18.87
C THR A 284 17.63 -10.99 18.84
N HIS A 285 17.52 -11.59 17.67
CA HIS A 285 17.74 -13.03 17.47
C HIS A 285 19.07 -13.29 16.75
N THR A 286 19.78 -14.34 17.15
CA THR A 286 20.92 -14.86 16.38
C THR A 286 20.54 -16.24 15.87
N VAL A 287 20.44 -16.37 14.55
CA VAL A 287 20.02 -17.60 13.88
C VAL A 287 21.25 -18.31 13.33
N ASP A 288 21.48 -19.54 13.79
CA ASP A 288 22.43 -20.47 13.16
C ASP A 288 21.79 -21.03 11.89
N LEU A 289 22.51 -20.94 10.78
CA LEU A 289 22.00 -21.35 9.47
C LEU A 289 22.21 -22.84 9.19
N GLY A 290 23.00 -23.54 10.02
CA GLY A 290 23.34 -24.96 9.82
C GLY A 290 24.24 -25.20 8.59
N GLY A 291 24.76 -24.14 7.99
CA GLY A 291 25.56 -24.16 6.77
C GLY A 291 26.00 -22.75 6.38
N THR A 292 26.74 -22.65 5.28
CA THR A 292 27.21 -21.36 4.75
C THR A 292 26.22 -20.82 3.72
N PHE A 293 25.78 -19.57 3.92
CA PHE A 293 24.96 -18.82 2.98
C PHE A 293 25.63 -17.50 2.62
N CYS A 294 25.20 -16.91 1.51
CA CYS A 294 25.66 -15.63 1.00
C CYS A 294 24.60 -14.57 1.32
N ARG A 295 24.83 -13.80 2.39
CA ARG A 295 23.94 -12.71 2.80
C ARG A 295 24.03 -11.56 1.83
N ALA A 296 22.90 -11.17 1.24
CA ALA A 296 22.81 -9.98 0.41
C ALA A 296 22.97 -8.71 1.26
N GLN A 297 23.76 -7.76 0.76
CA GLN A 297 23.97 -6.44 1.34
C GLN A 297 23.77 -5.40 0.25
N THR A 298 22.83 -4.50 0.46
CA THR A 298 22.45 -3.48 -0.51
C THR A 298 23.01 -2.11 -0.14
N SER A 299 23.27 -1.28 -1.14
CA SER A 299 23.69 0.11 -0.96
C SER A 299 23.30 0.95 -2.18
N GLY A 300 22.94 2.22 -1.94
CA GLY A 300 22.48 3.13 -2.98
C GLY A 300 21.06 2.80 -3.47
N GLY A 301 20.78 3.13 -4.73
CA GLY A 301 19.43 3.06 -5.30
C GLY A 301 18.67 4.38 -5.14
N GLY A 302 17.36 4.32 -5.33
CA GLY A 302 16.46 5.47 -5.31
C GLY A 302 16.19 6.00 -6.72
N GLU A 303 16.08 7.32 -6.85
CA GLU A 303 15.76 7.98 -8.12
C GLU A 303 16.67 7.48 -9.26
N VAL A 304 16.04 7.06 -10.35
CA VAL A 304 16.71 6.64 -11.58
C VAL A 304 17.22 7.89 -12.30
N PRO A 305 18.54 8.05 -12.49
CA PRO A 305 19.08 9.20 -13.19
C PRO A 305 18.57 9.29 -14.63
N ALA A 306 18.69 10.47 -15.25
CA ALA A 306 18.33 10.68 -16.66
C ALA A 306 19.05 9.75 -17.66
N SER A 307 20.14 9.08 -17.24
CA SER A 307 20.80 8.03 -18.04
C SER A 307 19.98 6.74 -18.13
N GLY A 308 18.97 6.55 -17.27
CA GLY A 308 18.20 5.32 -17.13
C GLY A 308 18.96 4.19 -16.41
N VAL A 309 20.16 4.45 -15.86
CA VAL A 309 21.00 3.43 -15.21
C VAL A 309 20.90 3.57 -13.69
N PRO A 310 20.33 2.58 -12.97
CA PRO A 310 20.27 2.59 -11.51
C PRO A 310 21.64 2.72 -10.85
N SER A 311 21.69 3.40 -9.70
CA SER A 311 22.92 3.67 -8.94
C SER A 311 23.20 2.67 -7.80
N GLY A 312 22.26 1.76 -7.55
CA GLY A 312 22.35 0.77 -6.48
C GLY A 312 23.33 -0.35 -6.75
N SER A 313 23.76 -1.03 -5.68
CA SER A 313 24.61 -2.22 -5.77
C SER A 313 24.23 -3.27 -4.73
N ILE A 314 24.55 -4.53 -5.05
CA ILE A 314 24.43 -5.66 -4.14
C ILE A 314 25.82 -6.28 -3.97
N SER A 315 26.22 -6.52 -2.73
CA SER A 315 27.35 -7.38 -2.39
C SER A 315 26.85 -8.60 -1.59
N TYR A 316 27.67 -9.64 -1.56
CA TYR A 316 27.35 -10.87 -0.86
C TYR A 316 28.44 -11.22 0.15
N GLN A 317 28.03 -11.52 1.38
CA GLN A 317 28.92 -11.95 2.45
C GLN A 317 28.61 -13.38 2.86
N ALA A 318 29.62 -14.27 2.79
CA ALA A 318 29.51 -15.61 3.32
C ALA A 318 29.32 -15.57 4.85
N VAL A 319 28.28 -16.23 5.35
CA VAL A 319 27.91 -16.28 6.77
C VAL A 319 27.41 -17.68 7.14
N THR A 320 27.65 -18.09 8.38
CA THR A 320 27.06 -19.31 8.97
C THR A 320 25.98 -19.01 10.00
N SER A 321 25.87 -17.75 10.40
CA SER A 321 24.85 -17.25 11.33
C SER A 321 24.50 -15.81 10.99
N VAL A 322 23.28 -15.38 11.29
CA VAL A 322 22.89 -13.96 11.19
C VAL A 322 22.30 -13.46 12.50
N THR A 323 22.62 -12.22 12.86
CA THR A 323 21.98 -11.51 13.98
C THR A 323 20.97 -10.52 13.41
N LEU A 324 19.72 -10.64 13.83
CA LEU A 324 18.58 -9.85 13.38
C LEU A 324 18.04 -9.04 14.56
N PRO A 325 18.32 -7.73 14.65
CA PRO A 325 17.64 -6.85 15.60
C PRO A 325 16.14 -6.74 15.30
N PRO A 326 15.35 -6.09 16.18
CA PRO A 326 13.97 -5.69 15.86
C PRO A 326 13.85 -5.03 14.48
N TYR A 327 12.69 -5.19 13.83
CA TYR A 327 12.36 -4.71 12.48
C TYR A 327 13.46 -4.93 11.43
N SER A 328 14.00 -6.14 11.34
CA SER A 328 15.08 -6.46 10.40
C SER A 328 14.83 -7.75 9.64
N ALA A 329 15.51 -7.89 8.52
CA ALA A 329 15.50 -9.10 7.73
C ALA A 329 16.88 -9.45 7.18
N ALA A 330 17.04 -10.69 6.74
CA ALA A 330 18.16 -11.13 5.94
C ALA A 330 17.66 -11.95 4.76
N VAL A 331 18.17 -11.63 3.57
CA VAL A 331 18.01 -12.43 2.36
C VAL A 331 19.32 -13.19 2.16
N LEU A 332 19.24 -14.52 2.17
CA LEU A 332 20.38 -15.43 2.23
C LEU A 332 20.35 -16.33 1.00
N LEU A 333 21.34 -16.21 0.13
CA LEU A 333 21.45 -17.06 -1.05
C LEU A 333 22.29 -18.31 -0.77
N THR A 334 22.03 -19.39 -1.48
CA THR A 334 23.00 -20.49 -1.56
C THR A 334 24.29 -19.97 -2.18
N CYS A 335 25.42 -20.11 -1.49
CA CYS A 335 26.70 -19.67 -2.05
C CYS A 335 27.11 -20.56 -3.24
N PRO A 336 27.79 -20.01 -4.25
CA PRO A 336 28.35 -20.76 -5.38
C PRO A 336 29.34 -21.87 -4.97
#